data_AF-A0A8K1IAV1-F1
#
_entry.id   AF-A0A8K1IAV1-F1
#
_cell.length_a   1.000
_cell.length_b   1.000
_cell.length_c   1.000
_cell.angle_alpha   90.00
_cell.angle_beta   90.00
_cell.angle_gamma   90.00
#
_symmetry.space_group_name_H-M   'P 1'
#
loop_
_entity.id
_entity.type
_entity.pdbx_description
1 polymer ?
#
loop_
_entity_poly.entity_id
_entity_poly.type
_entity_poly.pdbx_seq_one_letter_code
_entity_poly.pdbx_strand_id
1 'polypeptide(L)'
;MLMSQILRLLALVCLLNEGLLTPLRSPCISEVNWNYILDPTYEMEKNFTLDCPLQSVPDLCQPHTMLSGDQHQRERIVQILNESVRLFKKKNSALPQIFKIRYGIYTAQKYLQKPVHHSGNRTVHACFEKAERFLANESHSRCAWEKVVSFFREIIQRIENWSCHGNMNISSP
;
A
#
# COMPACT_ATOMS: atom_id res chain seq x y z
N MET A 1 41.21 43.94 4.53
CA MET A 1 41.11 42.61 5.18
C MET A 1 39.68 42.20 5.57
N LEU A 2 38.73 43.11 5.81
CA LEU A 2 37.34 42.77 6.21
C LEU A 2 36.50 42.06 5.11
N MET A 3 36.66 42.40 3.82
CA MET A 3 35.83 41.79 2.75
C MET A 3 36.02 40.28 2.59
N SER A 4 37.18 39.74 2.95
CA SER A 4 37.47 38.30 2.82
C SER A 4 36.73 37.45 3.86
N GLN A 5 36.45 37.99 5.04
CA GLN A 5 35.70 37.27 6.08
C GLN A 5 34.20 37.27 5.83
N ILE A 6 33.66 38.36 5.26
CA ILE A 6 32.24 38.44 4.89
C ILE A 6 31.90 37.44 3.77
N LEU A 7 32.79 37.28 2.77
CA LEU A 7 32.59 36.27 1.72
C LEU A 7 32.58 34.84 2.25
N ARG A 8 33.42 34.52 3.24
CA ARG A 8 33.47 33.19 3.86
C ARG A 8 32.23 32.89 4.70
N LEU A 9 31.69 33.89 5.40
CA LEU A 9 30.44 33.76 6.14
C LEU A 9 29.25 33.56 5.20
N LEU A 10 29.17 34.30 4.08
CA LEU A 10 28.12 34.11 3.08
C LEU A 10 28.20 32.73 2.41
N ALA A 11 29.40 32.24 2.11
CA ALA A 11 29.58 30.88 1.57
C ALA A 11 29.17 29.80 2.57
N LEU A 12 29.45 29.98 3.86
CA LEU A 12 29.00 29.06 4.92
C LEU A 12 27.48 29.08 5.09
N VAL A 13 26.85 30.26 5.03
CA VAL A 13 25.39 30.40 5.13
C VAL A 13 24.69 29.81 3.91
N CYS A 14 25.26 29.91 2.70
CA CYS A 14 24.73 29.22 1.52
C CYS A 14 24.88 27.69 1.62
N LEU A 15 26.02 27.19 2.10
CA LEU A 15 26.23 25.75 2.31
C LEU A 15 25.33 25.18 3.43
N LEU A 16 25.00 25.99 4.44
CA LEU A 16 24.06 25.62 5.50
C LEU A 16 22.59 25.72 5.04
N ASN A 17 22.25 26.65 4.14
CA ASN A 17 20.90 26.76 3.59
C ASN A 17 20.58 25.69 2.54
N GLU A 18 21.55 25.26 1.73
CA GLU A 18 21.35 24.09 0.85
C GLU A 18 21.24 22.78 1.65
N GLY A 19 21.80 22.74 2.88
CA GLY A 19 21.68 21.61 3.79
C GLY A 19 20.41 21.59 4.66
N LEU A 20 19.79 22.74 4.95
CA LEU A 20 18.63 22.83 5.87
C LEU A 20 17.25 22.86 5.19
N LEU A 21 17.18 23.02 3.87
CA LEU A 21 15.92 23.09 3.11
C LEU A 21 15.74 21.94 2.12
N THR A 22 16.45 20.82 2.30
CA THR A 22 15.82 19.58 1.86
C THR A 22 14.72 19.29 2.88
N PRO A 23 13.43 19.32 2.53
CA PRO A 23 12.51 18.48 3.28
C PRO A 23 13.20 17.11 3.28
N LEU A 24 13.40 16.54 4.46
CA LEU A 24 13.54 15.10 4.60
C LEU A 24 12.30 14.50 3.94
N ARG A 25 12.30 14.43 2.60
CA ARG A 25 11.54 13.45 1.85
C ARG A 25 12.10 12.17 2.42
N SER A 26 11.41 11.64 3.42
CA SER A 26 11.40 10.21 3.69
C SER A 26 11.57 9.55 2.33
N PRO A 27 12.65 8.78 2.09
CA PRO A 27 12.90 8.21 0.78
C PRO A 27 11.58 7.57 0.37
N CYS A 28 10.98 8.10 -0.70
CA CYS A 28 9.74 7.56 -1.20
C CYS A 28 9.92 6.04 -1.25
N ILE A 29 8.87 5.29 -0.96
CA ILE A 29 8.80 3.90 -1.43
C ILE A 29 8.59 3.96 -2.98
N SER A 30 9.36 4.79 -3.68
CA SER A 30 9.37 4.97 -5.13
C SER A 30 10.16 3.87 -5.81
N GLU A 31 11.00 3.15 -5.05
CA GLU A 31 11.72 1.97 -5.55
C GLU A 31 10.81 0.75 -5.71
N VAL A 32 9.64 0.75 -5.07
CA VAL A 32 8.64 -0.30 -5.30
C VAL A 32 7.88 0.00 -6.58
N ASN A 33 8.01 -0.90 -7.55
CA ASN A 33 7.16 -0.88 -8.74
C ASN A 33 5.80 -1.50 -8.43
N TRP A 34 4.84 -0.66 -8.04
CA TRP A 34 3.48 -1.06 -7.65
C TRP A 34 2.68 -1.71 -8.79
N ASN A 35 3.05 -1.47 -10.05
CA ASN A 35 2.40 -2.08 -11.22
C ASN A 35 2.50 -3.60 -11.25
N TYR A 36 3.54 -4.19 -10.62
CA TYR A 36 3.61 -5.64 -10.45
C TYR A 36 2.47 -6.22 -9.60
N ILE A 37 1.78 -5.39 -8.82
CA ILE A 37 0.59 -5.75 -8.05
C ILE A 37 -0.67 -5.23 -8.74
N LEU A 38 -0.66 -3.97 -9.20
CA LEU A 38 -1.83 -3.30 -9.77
C LEU A 38 -2.26 -3.86 -11.12
N ASP A 39 -1.35 -4.08 -12.06
CA ASP A 39 -1.73 -4.58 -13.41
C ASP A 39 -2.43 -5.94 -13.32
N PRO A 40 -1.92 -6.94 -12.56
CA PRO A 40 -2.64 -8.20 -12.41
C PRO A 40 -4.02 -8.06 -11.75
N THR A 41 -4.19 -7.16 -10.78
CA THR A 41 -5.52 -6.92 -10.17
C THR A 41 -6.50 -6.29 -11.16
N TYR A 42 -6.03 -5.40 -12.02
CA TYR A 42 -6.84 -4.77 -13.06
C TYR A 42 -7.22 -5.76 -14.17
N GLU A 43 -6.29 -6.59 -14.60
CA GLU A 43 -6.57 -7.65 -15.58
C GLU A 43 -7.51 -8.72 -15.02
N MET A 44 -7.45 -9.03 -13.71
CA MET A 44 -8.48 -9.86 -13.08
C MET A 44 -9.85 -9.19 -13.18
N GLU A 45 -9.94 -7.89 -12.85
CA GLU A 45 -11.21 -7.15 -12.91
C GLU A 45 -11.81 -7.04 -14.31
N LYS A 46 -11.01 -6.85 -15.35
CA LYS A 46 -11.51 -6.88 -16.74
C LYS A 46 -12.16 -8.20 -17.12
N ASN A 47 -11.68 -9.30 -16.53
CA ASN A 47 -12.20 -10.62 -16.79
C ASN A 47 -13.41 -10.97 -15.92
N PHE A 48 -13.80 -10.09 -14.98
CA PHE A 48 -14.99 -10.25 -14.15
C PHE A 48 -16.25 -9.96 -14.97
N THR A 49 -17.21 -10.89 -14.94
CA THR A 49 -18.44 -10.74 -15.71
C THR A 49 -19.39 -9.78 -14.99
N LEU A 50 -20.21 -9.04 -15.75
CA LEU A 50 -21.23 -8.13 -15.20
C LEU A 50 -22.31 -8.84 -14.36
N ASP A 51 -22.22 -10.16 -14.22
CA ASP A 51 -23.20 -11.02 -13.56
C ASP A 51 -23.11 -11.01 -12.04
N CYS A 52 -22.02 -10.47 -11.47
CA CYS A 52 -21.91 -10.37 -10.02
C CYS A 52 -22.87 -9.29 -9.51
N PRO A 53 -23.86 -9.65 -8.66
CA PRO A 53 -24.88 -8.71 -8.24
C PRO A 53 -24.21 -7.53 -7.54
N LEU A 54 -24.65 -6.32 -7.92
CA LEU A 54 -24.40 -5.03 -7.26
C LEU A 54 -24.96 -4.99 -5.82
N GLN A 55 -25.10 -6.13 -5.14
CA GLN A 55 -25.29 -6.17 -3.70
C GLN A 55 -24.23 -5.30 -3.04
N SER A 56 -24.68 -4.52 -2.03
CA SER A 56 -23.89 -3.57 -1.25
C SER A 56 -22.45 -4.06 -1.08
N VAL A 57 -21.50 -3.21 -1.47
CA VAL A 57 -20.08 -3.44 -1.23
C VAL A 57 -19.95 -3.81 0.25
N PRO A 58 -19.48 -5.02 0.59
CA PRO A 58 -19.39 -5.44 1.97
C PRO A 58 -18.48 -4.45 2.71
N ASP A 59 -18.83 -4.11 3.96
CA ASP A 59 -17.94 -3.35 4.83
C ASP A 59 -16.74 -4.23 5.26
N LEU A 60 -15.83 -4.47 4.31
CA LEU A 60 -14.59 -5.23 4.52
C LEU A 60 -13.65 -4.42 5.39
N CYS A 61 -13.58 -3.13 5.11
CA CYS A 61 -13.03 -2.05 5.91
C CYS A 61 -12.91 -0.84 4.98
N GLN A 62 -12.84 0.34 5.56
CA GLN A 62 -12.46 1.53 4.81
C GLN A 62 -10.93 1.60 4.66
N PRO A 63 -10.36 1.59 3.44
CA PRO A 63 -8.89 1.59 3.26
C PRO A 63 -8.16 2.73 3.95
N HIS A 64 -8.81 3.88 4.09
CA HIS A 64 -8.25 5.02 4.82
C HIS A 64 -8.00 4.71 6.31
N THR A 65 -8.83 3.87 6.94
CA THR A 65 -8.65 3.51 8.36
C THR A 65 -7.37 2.71 8.60
N MET A 66 -7.03 1.80 7.68
CA MET A 66 -5.80 1.01 7.76
C MET A 66 -4.54 1.87 7.60
N LEU A 67 -4.64 2.89 6.75
CA LEU A 67 -3.52 3.78 6.41
C LEU A 67 -3.43 5.02 7.33
N SER A 68 -4.46 5.29 8.14
CA SER A 68 -4.53 6.48 9.00
C SER A 68 -3.50 6.49 10.15
N GLY A 69 -2.72 7.56 10.26
CA GLY A 69 -1.69 7.72 11.30
C GLY A 69 -0.32 8.02 10.70
N ASP A 70 0.44 8.87 11.38
CA ASP A 70 1.68 9.49 10.91
C ASP A 70 2.93 8.68 11.26
N GLN A 71 2.99 8.02 12.42
CA GLN A 71 4.27 7.50 12.93
C GLN A 71 4.75 6.13 12.41
N HIS A 72 3.95 5.32 11.71
CA HIS A 72 4.37 3.93 11.36
C HIS A 72 3.88 3.46 9.97
N GLN A 73 3.86 4.35 8.99
CA GLN A 73 3.26 4.08 7.66
C GLN A 73 3.96 2.95 6.91
N ARG A 74 5.30 2.89 6.93
CA ARG A 74 6.06 1.76 6.34
C ARG A 74 5.72 0.42 6.97
N GLU A 75 5.63 0.36 8.31
CA GLU A 75 5.33 -0.89 9.03
C GLU A 75 3.94 -1.41 8.68
N ARG A 76 2.97 -0.50 8.57
CA ARG A 76 1.61 -0.81 8.14
C ARG A 76 1.56 -1.33 6.72
N ILE A 77 2.29 -0.71 5.80
CA ILE A 77 2.39 -1.19 4.41
C ILE A 77 2.97 -2.61 4.40
N VAL A 78 4.05 -2.86 5.13
CA VAL A 78 4.62 -4.21 5.27
C VAL A 78 3.58 -5.19 5.82
N GLN A 79 2.80 -4.79 6.84
CA GLN A 79 1.76 -5.64 7.39
C GLN A 79 0.61 -5.89 6.40
N ILE A 80 0.16 -4.87 5.65
CA ILE A 80 -0.85 -5.02 4.58
C ILE A 80 -0.35 -6.04 3.55
N LEU A 81 0.90 -5.93 3.12
CA LEU A 81 1.50 -6.89 2.18
C LEU A 81 1.56 -8.30 2.78
N ASN A 82 1.94 -8.44 4.05
CA ASN A 82 1.97 -9.74 4.74
C ASN A 82 0.58 -10.39 4.82
N GLU A 83 -0.44 -9.63 5.23
CA GLU A 83 -1.82 -10.10 5.32
C GLU A 83 -2.39 -10.45 3.94
N SER A 84 -2.02 -9.68 2.91
CA SER A 84 -2.41 -9.95 1.52
C SER A 84 -1.82 -11.28 1.03
N VAL A 85 -0.55 -11.56 1.33
CA VAL A 85 0.05 -12.87 1.03
C VAL A 85 -0.68 -13.99 1.75
N ARG A 86 -1.05 -13.80 3.03
CA ARG A 86 -1.82 -14.79 3.80
C ARG A 86 -3.17 -15.09 3.14
N LEU A 87 -3.89 -14.05 2.74
CA LEU A 87 -5.18 -14.15 2.05
C LEU A 87 -5.06 -14.88 0.70
N PHE A 88 -4.11 -14.48 -0.15
CA PHE A 88 -3.92 -15.03 -1.50
C PHE A 88 -3.15 -16.36 -1.57
N LYS A 89 -2.62 -16.87 -0.44
CA LYS A 89 -2.00 -18.20 -0.37
C LYS A 89 -3.01 -19.33 -0.16
N LYS A 90 -4.24 -19.03 0.27
CA LYS A 90 -5.23 -20.08 0.59
C LYS A 90 -5.62 -20.85 -0.67
N LYS A 91 -5.66 -22.18 -0.57
CA LYS A 91 -5.93 -23.11 -1.70
C LYS A 91 -7.24 -22.84 -2.45
N ASN A 92 -8.20 -22.14 -1.82
CA ASN A 92 -9.51 -21.82 -2.39
C ASN A 92 -9.50 -20.59 -3.32
N SER A 93 -8.35 -19.95 -3.54
CA SER A 93 -8.23 -18.83 -4.46
C SER A 93 -8.08 -19.34 -5.89
N ALA A 94 -9.18 -19.72 -6.54
CA ALA A 94 -9.19 -20.17 -7.94
C ALA A 94 -9.02 -19.01 -8.95
N LEU A 95 -8.44 -17.88 -8.54
CA LEU A 95 -8.35 -16.68 -9.34
C LEU A 95 -7.22 -16.77 -10.38
N PRO A 96 -7.49 -16.44 -11.66
CA PRO A 96 -6.45 -16.31 -12.67
C PRO A 96 -5.49 -15.18 -12.28
N GLN A 97 -4.19 -15.30 -12.54
CA GLN A 97 -3.16 -14.27 -12.24
C GLN A 97 -2.76 -14.11 -10.76
N ILE A 98 -3.28 -14.92 -9.83
CA ILE A 98 -2.94 -14.77 -8.39
C ILE A 98 -1.45 -14.95 -8.10
N PHE A 99 -0.75 -15.74 -8.91
CA PHE A 99 0.69 -15.89 -8.84
C PHE A 99 1.43 -14.58 -9.15
N LYS A 100 0.93 -13.76 -10.09
CA LYS A 100 1.51 -12.46 -10.44
C LYS A 100 1.31 -11.45 -9.31
N ILE A 101 0.12 -11.41 -8.70
CA ILE A 101 -0.13 -10.59 -7.50
C ILE A 101 0.86 -10.98 -6.40
N ARG A 102 0.97 -12.28 -6.09
CA ARG A 102 1.89 -12.78 -5.05
C ARG A 102 3.34 -12.43 -5.36
N TYR A 103 3.74 -12.49 -6.62
CA TYR A 103 5.07 -12.09 -7.06
C TYR A 103 5.31 -10.59 -6.85
N GLY A 104 4.36 -9.73 -7.24
CA GLY A 104 4.44 -8.29 -7.00
C GLY A 104 4.49 -7.92 -5.52
N ILE A 105 3.74 -8.63 -4.67
CA ILE A 105 3.83 -8.43 -3.22
C ILE A 105 5.21 -8.81 -2.69
N TYR A 106 5.76 -9.94 -3.15
CA TYR A 106 7.08 -10.39 -2.74
C TYR A 106 8.19 -9.42 -3.16
N THR A 107 8.13 -8.86 -4.38
CA THR A 107 9.10 -7.86 -4.83
C THR A 107 8.98 -6.59 -3.99
N ALA A 108 7.76 -6.10 -3.73
CA ALA A 108 7.53 -4.95 -2.85
C ALA A 108 8.09 -5.18 -1.43
N GLN A 109 7.85 -6.36 -0.85
CA GLN A 109 8.39 -6.74 0.47
C GLN A 109 9.92 -6.70 0.49
N LYS A 110 10.62 -7.16 -0.56
CA LYS A 110 12.09 -7.11 -0.63
C LYS A 110 12.63 -5.69 -0.52
N TYR A 111 12.03 -4.73 -1.21
CA TYR A 111 12.43 -3.32 -1.12
C TYR A 111 12.09 -2.72 0.26
N LEU A 112 11.05 -3.23 0.90
CA LEU A 112 10.60 -2.75 2.21
C LEU A 112 11.34 -3.38 3.39
N GLN A 113 12.12 -4.44 3.20
CA GLN A 113 12.90 -5.14 4.23
C GLN A 113 14.12 -4.33 4.71
N LYS A 114 13.87 -3.37 5.60
CA LYS A 114 14.76 -3.13 6.76
C LYS A 114 14.08 -3.74 7.98
N PRO A 115 14.80 -4.14 9.04
CA PRO A 115 14.18 -4.76 10.22
C PRO A 115 13.18 -3.78 10.82
N VAL A 116 11.90 -4.05 10.59
CA VAL A 116 10.79 -3.34 11.21
C VAL A 116 10.40 -4.19 12.41
N HIS A 117 10.53 -3.64 13.61
CA HIS A 117 9.93 -4.26 14.78
C HIS A 117 8.43 -4.33 14.54
N HIS A 118 7.86 -5.54 14.57
CA HIS A 118 6.45 -5.77 14.34
C HIS A 118 5.62 -5.15 15.47
N SER A 119 5.33 -3.86 15.39
CA SER A 119 4.20 -3.26 16.09
C SER A 119 2.94 -3.69 15.33
N GLY A 120 2.39 -4.86 15.68
CA GLY A 120 1.23 -5.41 14.98
C GLY A 120 0.06 -4.42 15.01
N ASN A 121 -0.29 -3.84 13.86
CA ASN A 121 -1.45 -2.97 13.74
C ASN A 121 -2.71 -3.84 13.74
N ARG A 122 -3.45 -3.79 14.86
CA ARG A 122 -4.69 -4.57 15.05
C ARG A 122 -5.76 -4.23 13.99
N THR A 123 -5.79 -3.00 13.51
CA THR A 123 -6.76 -2.55 12.49
C THR A 123 -6.51 -3.25 11.16
N VAL A 124 -5.26 -3.30 10.69
CA VAL A 124 -4.91 -4.00 9.43
C VAL A 124 -5.32 -5.46 9.53
N HIS A 125 -4.93 -6.15 10.60
CA HIS A 125 -5.27 -7.56 10.79
C HIS A 125 -6.80 -7.79 10.81
N ALA A 126 -7.55 -6.98 11.57
CA ALA A 126 -9.00 -7.08 11.66
C ALA A 126 -9.71 -6.87 10.30
N CYS A 127 -9.20 -5.96 9.46
CA CYS A 127 -9.74 -5.75 8.12
C CYS A 127 -9.53 -6.96 7.21
N PHE A 128 -8.34 -7.58 7.24
CA PHE A 128 -8.10 -8.79 6.47
C PHE A 128 -8.89 -10.00 7.01
N GLU A 129 -9.11 -10.10 8.33
CA GLU A 129 -10.04 -11.10 8.87
C GLU A 129 -11.48 -10.90 8.39
N LYS A 130 -11.96 -9.66 8.30
CA LYS A 130 -13.30 -9.37 7.74
C LYS A 130 -13.39 -9.84 6.28
N ALA A 131 -12.37 -9.58 5.47
CA ALA A 131 -12.29 -10.11 4.10
C ALA A 131 -12.30 -11.64 4.05
N GLU A 132 -11.57 -12.30 4.94
CA GLU A 132 -11.58 -13.77 5.01
C GLU A 132 -12.94 -14.33 5.41
N ARG A 133 -13.60 -13.72 6.41
CA ARG A 133 -14.95 -14.10 6.83
C ARG A 133 -15.97 -13.89 5.71
N PHE A 134 -15.88 -12.78 4.99
CA PHE A 134 -16.71 -12.52 3.82
C PHE A 134 -16.54 -13.60 2.76
N LEU A 135 -15.30 -13.96 2.39
CA LEU A 135 -15.05 -15.06 1.45
C LEU A 135 -15.64 -16.38 1.94
N ALA A 136 -15.51 -16.69 3.23
CA ALA A 136 -16.06 -17.94 3.79
C ALA A 136 -17.59 -17.96 3.74
N ASN A 137 -18.26 -16.86 4.11
CA ASN A 137 -19.71 -16.73 4.08
C ASN A 137 -20.28 -16.87 2.66
N GLU A 138 -19.55 -16.35 1.68
CA GLU A 138 -19.89 -16.46 0.26
C GLU A 138 -19.37 -17.77 -0.38
N SER A 139 -18.98 -18.76 0.43
CA SER A 139 -18.48 -20.07 -0.03
C SER A 139 -17.32 -19.98 -1.03
N HIS A 140 -16.48 -18.95 -0.88
CA HIS A 140 -15.39 -18.61 -1.80
C HIS A 140 -15.86 -18.46 -3.25
N SER A 141 -17.09 -17.96 -3.44
CA SER A 141 -17.63 -17.72 -4.78
C SER A 141 -16.72 -16.78 -5.57
N ARG A 142 -16.79 -16.90 -6.90
CA ARG A 142 -16.07 -16.02 -7.81
C ARG A 142 -16.34 -14.55 -7.45
N CYS A 143 -17.61 -14.14 -7.39
CA CYS A 143 -18.01 -12.76 -7.08
C CYS A 143 -17.46 -12.23 -5.75
N ALA A 144 -17.37 -13.08 -4.71
CA ALA A 144 -16.79 -12.67 -3.45
C ALA A 144 -15.29 -12.37 -3.59
N TRP A 145 -14.57 -13.20 -4.34
CA TRP A 145 -13.18 -12.96 -4.68
C TRP A 145 -13.00 -11.68 -5.51
N GLU A 146 -13.90 -11.39 -6.44
CA GLU A 146 -13.87 -10.14 -7.23
C GLU A 146 -13.94 -8.90 -6.32
N LYS A 147 -14.88 -8.90 -5.37
CA LYS A 147 -15.02 -7.82 -4.37
C LYS A 147 -13.78 -7.66 -3.49
N VAL A 148 -13.19 -8.78 -3.06
CA VAL A 148 -11.97 -8.76 -2.23
C VAL A 148 -10.75 -8.29 -3.01
N VAL A 149 -10.60 -8.68 -4.28
CA VAL A 149 -9.53 -8.19 -5.15
C VAL A 149 -9.67 -6.69 -5.39
N SER A 150 -10.89 -6.20 -5.59
CA SER A 150 -11.16 -4.77 -5.77
C SER A 150 -10.81 -3.97 -4.53
N PHE A 151 -11.22 -4.45 -3.34
CA PHE A 151 -10.81 -3.88 -2.05
C PHE A 151 -9.28 -3.86 -1.89
N PHE A 152 -8.60 -4.97 -2.19
CA PHE A 152 -7.15 -5.04 -2.12
C PHE A 152 -6.47 -4.04 -3.08
N ARG A 153 -6.96 -3.93 -4.32
CA ARG A 153 -6.43 -2.99 -5.30
C ARG A 153 -6.55 -1.54 -4.80
N GLU A 154 -7.71 -1.16 -4.25
CA GLU A 154 -7.90 0.19 -3.71
C GLU A 154 -6.87 0.51 -2.62
N ILE A 155 -6.58 -0.44 -1.72
CA ILE A 155 -5.53 -0.27 -0.71
C ILE A 155 -4.17 -0.02 -1.37
N ILE A 156 -3.80 -0.82 -2.37
CA ILE A 156 -2.50 -0.70 -3.05
C ILE A 156 -2.40 0.62 -3.83
N GLN A 157 -3.47 1.06 -4.50
CA GLN A 157 -3.50 2.38 -5.17
C GLN A 157 -3.29 3.53 -4.19
N ARG A 158 -3.89 3.46 -3.00
CA ARG A 158 -3.68 4.46 -1.95
C ARG A 158 -2.24 4.43 -1.42
N ILE A 159 -1.66 3.24 -1.24
CA ILE A 159 -0.26 3.08 -0.84
C ILE A 159 0.68 3.65 -1.90
N GLU A 160 0.47 3.32 -3.18
CA GLU A 160 1.24 3.87 -4.31
C GLU A 160 1.15 5.40 -4.33
N ASN A 161 -0.07 5.95 -4.27
CA ASN A 161 -0.26 7.39 -4.33
C ASN A 161 0.45 8.11 -3.17
N TRP A 162 0.34 7.56 -1.95
CA TRP A 162 1.09 8.07 -0.81
C TRP A 162 2.61 7.96 -1.01
N SER A 163 3.08 6.81 -1.48
CA SER A 163 4.50 6.51 -1.67
C SER A 163 5.15 7.42 -2.72
N CYS A 164 4.42 7.78 -3.77
CA CYS A 164 4.92 8.57 -4.91
C CYS A 164 4.73 10.08 -4.74
N HIS A 165 3.66 10.52 -4.07
CA HIS A 165 3.28 11.94 -4.03
C HIS A 165 3.32 12.56 -2.63
N GLY A 166 3.59 11.77 -1.58
CA GLY A 166 3.55 12.23 -0.18
C GLY A 166 2.14 12.65 0.29
N ASN A 167 1.13 12.50 -0.56
CA ASN A 167 -0.24 12.90 -0.29
C ASN A 167 -1.06 11.65 0.03
N MET A 168 -1.35 11.44 1.32
CA MET A 168 -2.56 10.72 1.68
C MET A 168 -3.72 11.70 1.51
N ASN A 169 -4.22 11.89 0.29
CA ASN A 169 -5.55 12.48 0.14
C ASN A 169 -6.55 11.46 0.69
N ILE A 170 -6.83 11.59 1.99
CA ILE A 170 -7.75 10.77 2.80
C ILE A 170 -9.22 11.12 2.44
N SER A 171 -9.43 12.14 1.61
CA SER A 171 -10.71 12.77 1.32
C SER A 171 -11.15 12.59 -0.13
N SER A 172 -11.25 11.35 -0.62
CA SER A 172 -12.10 11.07 -1.78
C SER A 172 -13.02 9.89 -1.45
N PRO A 173 -14.36 10.12 -1.45
CA PRO A 173 -15.37 9.09 -1.24
C PRO A 173 -15.39 8.07 -2.38
#